data_AF-A0ABD5UK11-F1
#
_entry.id   AF-A0ABD5UK11-F1
#
_cell.length_a   1.000
_cell.length_b   1.000
_cell.length_c   1.000
_cell.angle_alpha   90.00
_cell.angle_beta   90.00
_cell.angle_gamma   90.00
#
_symmetry.space_group_name_H-M   'P 1'
#
loop_
_entity.id
_entity.type
_entity.pdbx_description
1 polymer ?
#
loop_
_entity_poly.entity_id
_entity_poly.type
_entity_poly.pdbx_seq_one_letter_code
_entity_poly.pdbx_strand_id
1 'polypeptide(L)'
;MYSLRTMAAALALFLVSSSAVVVVAGGMATATTSDFGSAVPDDGPDYGVNNSTFQRLWSEDADNGNLSADDFGDANVSSRAEFAHRLARSTDIPFDQPPQAAGDWNNGDFRDYSPGSRDSSIHPESASLEDGVYIKDAYVSIFATQPSTILHQGKGTTQYVAPDGQISALSDYRVAVPQGDQNGSQRERWSIDQTSIESVELSADGRTIDTGRGHQATLQYTNLSGSPQLTVEANITVTLRHVTLDCPDWNSSISSCDGDWNRDVETPEASKTVSTSQTVVVNQLSGISGNRVRFEADEDQIGAVVHPNTEWSTITVDGDVRARSNWWFYTAGRSGWQTMLTSTATNTSRAESSVRPVQVHAFPSQQAPYVPTEPTDAGKRPLAIEETWGTEQSVPSLPANIDLESANPYVNADSIAVSSTTLDKSAFSEVTVQGIVRGQSRTVSLTEQQTVRETNLTLTVTEANATHAVVRAMVTENATDDAVTTGRVTIRNQTAALNSSGMAVVTISNPPLLVRGQYTSAAWWRTDQPYAASEDVAKTPANVPDVQTFIDLVVVTMLWFIPVAVLVFGFDYMSGGALLGLTNRS
;
A
#
# COMPACT_ATOMS: atom_id res chain seq x y z
N MET A 1 -52.32 -22.26 3.88
CA MET A 1 -52.84 -22.08 2.51
C MET A 1 -51.83 -22.68 1.54
N TYR A 2 -52.27 -23.62 0.69
CA TYR A 2 -51.76 -24.12 -0.61
C TYR A 2 -50.25 -23.96 -0.96
N SER A 3 -49.54 -24.86 -1.64
CA SER A 3 -49.70 -26.22 -2.17
C SER A 3 -48.34 -26.51 -2.85
N LEU A 4 -47.64 -27.59 -2.47
CA LEU A 4 -47.22 -28.73 -3.30
C LEU A 4 -46.61 -28.47 -4.71
N ARG A 5 -45.43 -29.08 -4.90
CA ARG A 5 -44.84 -29.78 -6.08
C ARG A 5 -43.83 -29.06 -6.99
N THR A 6 -42.58 -29.51 -6.84
CA THR A 6 -41.66 -30.10 -7.84
C THR A 6 -42.13 -30.28 -9.29
N MET A 7 -41.22 -29.94 -10.23
CA MET A 7 -40.89 -30.56 -11.55
C MET A 7 -40.29 -29.44 -12.46
N ALA A 8 -39.40 -29.60 -13.43
CA ALA A 8 -38.61 -30.69 -14.01
C ALA A 8 -37.61 -30.03 -15.00
N ALA A 9 -36.72 -30.86 -15.55
CA ALA A 9 -35.61 -30.58 -16.46
C ALA A 9 -35.88 -29.75 -17.73
N ALA A 10 -34.80 -29.16 -18.28
CA ALA A 10 -34.67 -28.91 -19.71
C ALA A 10 -33.24 -29.23 -20.18
N LEU A 11 -33.12 -30.36 -20.88
CA LEU A 11 -32.03 -30.74 -21.78
C LEU A 11 -32.04 -29.82 -23.00
N ALA A 12 -30.87 -29.37 -23.46
CA ALA A 12 -30.68 -28.87 -24.82
C ALA A 12 -29.70 -29.79 -25.57
N LEU A 13 -30.23 -30.55 -26.53
CA LEU A 13 -29.49 -31.22 -27.58
C LEU A 13 -29.10 -30.19 -28.67
N PHE A 14 -27.88 -30.28 -29.19
CA PHE A 14 -27.61 -29.97 -30.60
C PHE A 14 -26.89 -31.17 -31.24
N LEU A 15 -27.43 -31.60 -32.38
CA LEU A 15 -27.03 -32.77 -33.18
C LEU A 15 -26.19 -32.32 -34.39
N VAL A 16 -25.13 -33.11 -34.66
CA VAL A 16 -24.62 -33.57 -35.96
C VAL A 16 -23.90 -32.57 -36.89
N SER A 17 -22.61 -32.81 -37.10
CA SER A 17 -22.14 -33.22 -38.44
C SER A 17 -20.83 -33.99 -38.38
N SER A 18 -20.88 -35.18 -38.96
CA SER A 18 -19.81 -36.13 -39.19
C SER A 18 -18.96 -35.72 -40.38
N SER A 19 -17.64 -35.66 -40.22
CA SER A 19 -16.69 -35.93 -41.29
C SER A 19 -15.51 -36.73 -40.73
N ALA A 20 -15.35 -37.92 -41.27
CA ALA A 20 -14.24 -38.81 -40.97
C ALA A 20 -12.97 -38.23 -41.61
N VAL A 21 -11.98 -37.91 -40.78
CA VAL A 21 -10.58 -37.74 -41.21
C VAL A 21 -9.75 -38.71 -40.39
N VAL A 22 -8.96 -39.49 -41.13
CA VAL A 22 -8.08 -40.55 -40.68
C VAL A 22 -7.12 -40.05 -39.60
N VAL A 23 -7.18 -40.67 -38.41
CA VAL A 23 -6.22 -40.47 -37.33
C VAL A 23 -4.91 -41.16 -37.71
N VAL A 24 -3.91 -40.38 -38.11
CA VAL A 24 -2.51 -40.80 -38.02
C VAL A 24 -2.08 -40.57 -36.57
N ALA A 25 -1.74 -41.65 -35.87
CA ALA A 25 -1.26 -41.63 -34.51
C ALA A 25 0.08 -40.88 -34.42
N GLY A 26 0.02 -39.61 -34.05
CA GLY A 26 1.14 -38.84 -33.51
C GLY A 26 0.78 -38.48 -32.08
N GLY A 27 1.51 -39.01 -31.10
CA GLY A 27 1.25 -38.80 -29.69
C GLY A 27 1.29 -37.32 -29.35
N MET A 28 0.13 -36.72 -29.15
CA MET A 28 0.03 -35.50 -28.36
C MET A 28 0.22 -35.93 -26.92
N ALA A 29 1.41 -35.66 -26.37
CA ALA A 29 1.55 -35.50 -24.94
C ALA A 29 0.50 -34.48 -24.52
N THR A 30 -0.51 -34.95 -23.78
CA THR A 30 -1.33 -34.09 -22.95
C THR A 30 -0.37 -33.21 -22.17
N ALA A 31 -0.33 -31.92 -22.50
CA ALA A 31 0.27 -30.91 -21.64
C ALA A 31 -0.52 -30.95 -20.33
N THR A 32 -0.02 -31.73 -19.37
CA THR A 32 -0.30 -31.50 -17.97
C THR A 32 0.14 -30.07 -17.71
N THR A 33 -0.83 -29.19 -17.48
CA THR A 33 -0.60 -27.90 -16.84
C THR A 33 0.18 -28.18 -15.57
N SER A 34 1.48 -27.91 -15.60
CA SER A 34 2.36 -27.97 -14.44
C SER A 34 1.85 -27.00 -13.38
N ASP A 35 1.79 -27.48 -12.14
CA ASP A 35 1.51 -26.73 -10.92
C ASP A 35 2.17 -25.34 -10.94
N PHE A 36 1.39 -24.27 -10.80
CA PHE A 36 1.85 -22.88 -10.85
C PHE A 36 2.31 -22.36 -9.48
N GLY A 37 3.25 -23.05 -8.84
CA GLY A 37 4.02 -22.51 -7.73
C GLY A 37 5.49 -22.52 -8.10
N SER A 38 6.15 -21.36 -8.16
CA SER A 38 7.61 -21.33 -8.33
C SER A 38 8.24 -21.85 -7.04
N ALA A 39 9.12 -22.83 -7.13
CA ALA A 39 9.90 -23.24 -5.97
C ALA A 39 10.87 -22.11 -5.56
N VAL A 40 11.06 -21.95 -4.25
CA VAL A 40 12.17 -21.16 -3.68
C VAL A 40 13.48 -21.65 -4.32
N PRO A 41 14.36 -20.74 -4.80
CA PRO A 41 15.60 -21.16 -5.43
C PRO A 41 16.51 -21.95 -4.49
N ASP A 42 17.05 -23.06 -4.98
CA ASP A 42 17.93 -23.97 -4.23
C ASP A 42 19.36 -23.42 -4.07
N ASP A 43 19.69 -22.32 -4.75
CA ASP A 43 20.99 -21.66 -4.76
C ASP A 43 21.17 -20.60 -3.65
N GLY A 44 20.16 -20.41 -2.80
CA GLY A 44 20.22 -19.49 -1.66
C GLY A 44 20.15 -20.17 -0.27
N PRO A 45 20.34 -19.41 0.82
CA PRO A 45 20.63 -17.97 0.85
C PRO A 45 22.07 -17.64 0.42
N ASP A 46 22.23 -16.62 -0.42
CA ASP A 46 23.54 -16.07 -0.84
C ASP A 46 23.52 -14.52 -0.87
N TYR A 47 24.59 -13.91 -1.36
CA TYR A 47 24.76 -12.48 -1.64
C TYR A 47 24.61 -11.56 -0.42
N GLY A 48 24.84 -12.11 0.78
CA GLY A 48 24.69 -11.40 2.05
C GLY A 48 23.24 -11.33 2.56
N VAL A 49 22.29 -12.01 1.90
CA VAL A 49 20.91 -12.11 2.38
C VAL A 49 20.86 -13.08 3.57
N ASN A 50 20.30 -12.62 4.69
CA ASN A 50 20.11 -13.49 5.85
C ASN A 50 19.13 -14.64 5.53
N ASN A 51 19.44 -15.86 5.98
CA ASN A 51 18.61 -17.05 5.70
C ASN A 51 17.12 -16.85 6.03
N SER A 52 16.78 -16.27 7.19
CA SER A 52 15.37 -16.04 7.54
C SER A 52 14.67 -15.01 6.65
N THR A 53 15.42 -14.06 6.09
CA THR A 53 14.89 -13.08 5.12
C THR A 53 14.80 -13.67 3.72
N PHE A 54 15.75 -14.51 3.33
CA PHE A 54 15.76 -15.19 2.04
C PHE A 54 14.46 -15.99 1.82
N GLN A 55 14.01 -16.73 2.83
CA GLN A 55 12.76 -17.50 2.75
C GLN A 55 11.53 -16.62 2.51
N ARG A 56 11.59 -15.34 2.87
CA ARG A 56 10.50 -14.36 2.70
C ARG A 56 10.58 -13.64 1.35
N LEU A 57 11.60 -13.90 0.53
CA LEU A 57 11.77 -13.18 -0.75
C LEU A 57 10.83 -13.66 -1.85
N TRP A 58 10.19 -14.81 -1.66
CA TRP A 58 9.57 -15.61 -2.71
C TRP A 58 8.07 -15.78 -2.49
N SER A 59 7.35 -14.68 -2.28
CA SER A 59 5.90 -14.76 -2.00
C SER A 59 5.06 -15.37 -3.12
N GLU A 60 5.62 -15.55 -4.30
CA GLU A 60 4.96 -16.23 -5.40
C GLU A 60 5.04 -17.77 -5.32
N ASP A 61 5.65 -18.32 -4.27
CA ASP A 61 5.76 -19.75 -4.06
C ASP A 61 4.41 -20.41 -3.73
N ALA A 62 4.41 -21.73 -3.60
CA ALA A 62 3.20 -22.47 -3.28
C ALA A 62 3.04 -22.60 -1.77
N ASP A 63 2.01 -21.94 -1.23
CA ASP A 63 1.56 -22.08 0.17
C ASP A 63 0.86 -23.42 0.43
N ASN A 64 1.59 -24.52 0.33
CA ASN A 64 1.06 -25.88 0.47
C ASN A 64 1.59 -26.62 1.71
N GLY A 65 2.24 -25.91 2.63
CA GLY A 65 2.91 -26.50 3.78
C GLY A 65 2.03 -27.40 4.65
N ASN A 66 0.70 -27.21 4.66
CA ASN A 66 -0.27 -27.90 5.52
C ASN A 66 0.28 -28.13 6.95
N LEU A 67 0.91 -27.09 7.50
CA LEU A 67 1.55 -27.12 8.80
C LEU A 67 0.52 -26.73 9.86
N SER A 68 0.56 -27.43 10.98
CA SER A 68 -0.20 -27.12 12.18
C SER A 68 0.63 -26.31 13.17
N ALA A 69 -0.01 -25.75 14.21
CA ALA A 69 0.72 -25.04 15.26
C ALA A 69 1.81 -25.91 15.94
N ASP A 70 1.61 -27.23 16.03
CA ASP A 70 2.57 -28.17 16.62
C ASP A 70 3.86 -28.30 15.78
N ASP A 71 3.78 -28.01 14.48
CA ASP A 71 4.94 -28.02 13.57
C ASP A 71 5.89 -26.84 13.79
N PHE A 72 5.46 -25.84 14.57
CA PHE A 72 6.24 -24.66 14.97
C PHE A 72 6.81 -24.76 16.39
N GLY A 73 6.60 -25.87 17.10
CA GLY A 73 7.16 -26.08 18.43
C GLY A 73 8.68 -26.28 18.42
N ASP A 74 9.32 -26.04 19.57
CA ASP A 74 10.78 -26.13 19.76
C ASP A 74 11.39 -27.49 19.36
N ALA A 75 10.58 -28.56 19.33
CA ALA A 75 11.00 -29.88 18.89
C ALA A 75 11.19 -29.99 17.37
N ASN A 76 10.48 -29.16 16.60
CA ASN A 76 10.43 -29.21 15.12
C ASN A 76 11.14 -28.00 14.48
N VAL A 77 11.33 -26.91 15.23
CA VAL A 77 11.98 -25.68 14.79
C VAL A 77 13.40 -25.61 15.36
N SER A 78 14.38 -25.94 14.53
CA SER A 78 15.79 -25.97 14.94
C SER A 78 16.45 -24.58 14.99
N SER A 79 15.85 -23.58 14.35
CA SER A 79 16.38 -22.22 14.27
C SER A 79 15.31 -21.20 13.83
N ARG A 80 15.61 -19.91 13.98
CA ARG A 80 14.76 -18.82 13.43
C ARG A 80 14.60 -18.91 11.90
N ALA A 81 15.62 -19.39 11.20
CA ALA A 81 15.53 -19.58 9.75
C ALA A 81 14.59 -20.73 9.40
N GLU A 82 14.62 -21.84 10.14
CA GLU A 82 13.68 -22.96 9.97
C GLU A 82 12.25 -22.54 10.30
N PHE A 83 12.06 -21.71 11.33
CA PHE A 83 10.75 -21.12 11.62
C PHE A 83 10.23 -20.29 10.44
N ALA A 84 11.08 -19.39 9.91
CA ALA A 84 10.72 -18.52 8.79
C ALA A 84 10.43 -19.32 7.51
N HIS A 85 11.24 -20.35 7.22
CA HIS A 85 11.04 -21.27 6.11
C HIS A 85 9.69 -22.01 6.21
N ARG A 86 9.37 -22.56 7.38
CA ARG A 86 8.08 -23.23 7.62
C ARG A 86 6.91 -22.27 7.46
N LEU A 87 7.03 -21.06 8.00
CA LEU A 87 5.97 -20.06 7.93
C LEU A 87 5.76 -19.60 6.48
N ALA A 88 6.84 -19.27 5.76
CA ALA A 88 6.78 -18.87 4.36
C ALA A 88 6.18 -19.96 3.47
N ARG A 89 6.44 -21.24 3.74
CA ARG A 89 5.80 -22.37 3.01
C ARG A 89 4.31 -22.54 3.29
N SER A 90 3.76 -21.83 4.27
CA SER A 90 2.37 -21.95 4.70
C SER A 90 1.52 -20.72 4.39
N THR A 91 2.16 -19.55 4.29
CA THR A 91 1.53 -18.26 4.02
C THR A 91 2.62 -17.21 3.78
N ASP A 92 2.24 -16.14 3.10
CA ASP A 92 3.11 -15.01 2.85
C ASP A 92 3.39 -14.14 4.09
N ILE A 93 4.64 -13.68 4.23
CA ILE A 93 5.09 -12.86 5.37
C ILE A 93 5.48 -11.45 4.90
N PRO A 94 4.60 -10.45 5.05
CA PRO A 94 4.87 -9.12 4.55
C PRO A 94 5.96 -8.42 5.36
N PHE A 95 6.62 -7.45 4.72
CA PHE A 95 7.55 -6.51 5.30
C PHE A 95 6.83 -5.20 5.61
N ASP A 96 7.27 -4.58 6.69
CA ASP A 96 6.76 -3.30 7.15
C ASP A 96 7.36 -2.13 6.34
N GLN A 97 8.53 -2.33 5.73
CA GLN A 97 9.24 -1.38 4.87
C GLN A 97 9.81 -2.08 3.63
N PRO A 98 10.10 -1.35 2.53
CA PRO A 98 10.72 -1.93 1.34
C PRO A 98 12.04 -2.66 1.70
N PRO A 99 12.13 -3.99 1.53
CA PRO A 99 13.25 -4.77 2.04
C PRO A 99 14.53 -4.50 1.25
N GLN A 100 15.65 -4.31 1.95
CA GLN A 100 16.97 -4.22 1.33
C GLN A 100 17.37 -5.52 0.61
N ALA A 101 16.94 -6.66 1.15
CA ALA A 101 17.35 -7.98 0.69
C ALA A 101 17.05 -8.25 -0.80
N ALA A 102 16.01 -7.65 -1.38
CA ALA A 102 15.75 -7.75 -2.82
C ALA A 102 16.83 -7.04 -3.67
N GLY A 103 17.38 -5.94 -3.15
CA GLY A 103 18.54 -5.25 -3.74
C GLY A 103 19.80 -6.10 -3.65
N ASP A 104 20.07 -6.64 -2.46
CA ASP A 104 21.27 -7.46 -2.22
C ASP A 104 21.25 -8.74 -3.08
N TRP A 105 20.10 -9.44 -3.15
CA TRP A 105 19.89 -10.60 -4.00
C TRP A 105 20.13 -10.27 -5.48
N ASN A 106 19.39 -9.32 -6.05
CA ASN A 106 19.50 -9.02 -7.48
C ASN A 106 20.90 -8.55 -7.89
N ASN A 107 21.63 -7.84 -7.01
CA ASN A 107 23.00 -7.40 -7.32
C ASN A 107 24.00 -8.56 -7.38
N GLY A 108 23.81 -9.59 -6.55
CA GLY A 108 24.63 -10.80 -6.58
C GLY A 108 24.21 -11.73 -7.70
N ASP A 109 22.93 -12.11 -7.72
CA ASP A 109 22.31 -13.00 -8.70
C ASP A 109 22.52 -12.54 -10.14
N PHE A 110 22.48 -11.23 -10.41
CA PHE A 110 22.79 -10.70 -11.74
C PHE A 110 24.17 -11.12 -12.26
N ARG A 111 25.16 -11.35 -11.39
CA ARG A 111 26.53 -11.72 -11.76
C ARG A 111 26.67 -13.19 -12.12
N ASP A 112 25.71 -14.03 -11.71
CA ASP A 112 25.73 -15.46 -11.94
C ASP A 112 25.19 -15.83 -13.33
N TYR A 113 24.64 -14.84 -14.05
CA TYR A 113 24.24 -15.02 -15.44
C TYR A 113 25.43 -15.44 -16.31
N SER A 114 25.27 -16.59 -16.95
CA SER A 114 26.23 -17.15 -17.90
C SER A 114 25.66 -17.03 -19.32
N PRO A 115 26.20 -16.15 -20.17
CA PRO A 115 25.74 -16.01 -21.55
C PRO A 115 26.07 -17.25 -22.38
N GLY A 116 25.39 -17.38 -23.51
CA GLY A 116 25.68 -18.38 -24.51
C GLY A 116 27.03 -18.20 -25.21
N SER A 117 27.37 -19.19 -26.02
CA SER A 117 28.51 -19.13 -26.95
C SER A 117 28.18 -18.36 -28.23
N ARG A 118 29.14 -18.24 -29.15
CA ARG A 118 28.91 -17.61 -30.47
C ARG A 118 27.79 -18.28 -31.30
N ASP A 119 27.51 -19.55 -31.04
CA ASP A 119 26.53 -20.36 -31.78
C ASP A 119 25.22 -20.59 -31.00
N SER A 120 25.07 -19.99 -29.81
CA SER A 120 23.92 -20.19 -28.94
C SER A 120 23.53 -18.93 -28.17
N SER A 121 22.24 -18.60 -28.08
CA SER A 121 21.73 -17.51 -27.23
C SER A 121 21.04 -18.08 -25.99
N ILE A 122 21.36 -17.56 -24.81
CA ILE A 122 20.71 -17.93 -23.54
C ILE A 122 19.80 -16.77 -23.10
N HIS A 123 18.51 -17.03 -22.87
CA HIS A 123 17.53 -15.98 -22.59
C HIS A 123 16.39 -16.44 -21.69
N PRO A 124 15.74 -15.53 -20.94
CA PRO A 124 14.53 -15.87 -20.19
C PRO A 124 13.37 -16.21 -21.13
N GLU A 125 12.37 -16.96 -20.65
CA GLU A 125 11.20 -17.34 -21.46
C GLU A 125 10.38 -16.11 -21.91
N SER A 126 10.41 -15.03 -21.13
CA SER A 126 9.75 -13.77 -21.47
C SER A 126 10.54 -12.87 -22.44
N ALA A 127 11.73 -13.26 -22.91
CA ALA A 127 12.54 -12.43 -23.79
C ALA A 127 11.88 -12.23 -25.16
N SER A 128 11.81 -10.98 -25.62
CA SER A 128 11.46 -10.66 -27.01
C SER A 128 12.69 -10.81 -27.90
N LEU A 129 12.71 -11.85 -28.72
CA LEU A 129 13.83 -12.14 -29.62
C LEU A 129 13.65 -11.48 -30.98
N GLU A 130 14.75 -11.00 -31.55
CA GLU A 130 14.79 -10.49 -32.90
C GLU A 130 15.94 -11.09 -33.73
N ASP A 131 15.66 -11.25 -35.02
CA ASP A 131 16.63 -11.75 -35.99
C ASP A 131 17.15 -10.62 -36.89
N GLY A 132 18.41 -10.75 -37.29
CA GLY A 132 19.05 -10.04 -38.40
C GLY A 132 19.52 -11.01 -39.49
N VAL A 133 20.44 -10.54 -40.33
CA VAL A 133 21.02 -11.35 -41.42
C VAL A 133 21.89 -12.48 -40.85
N TYR A 134 22.93 -12.12 -40.10
CA TYR A 134 23.83 -13.07 -39.45
C TYR A 134 23.64 -13.16 -37.93
N ILE A 135 22.97 -12.19 -37.32
CA ILE A 135 22.69 -12.17 -35.87
C ILE A 135 21.31 -12.79 -35.67
N LYS A 136 21.18 -13.74 -34.75
CA LYS A 136 19.93 -14.48 -34.48
C LYS A 136 19.64 -14.55 -32.99
N ASP A 137 18.36 -14.67 -32.65
CA ASP A 137 17.88 -14.78 -31.27
C ASP A 137 18.45 -13.66 -30.38
N ALA A 138 18.60 -12.46 -30.97
CA ALA A 138 19.13 -11.30 -30.27
C ALA A 138 18.06 -10.71 -29.37
N TYR A 139 18.43 -10.35 -28.15
CA TYR A 139 17.53 -9.68 -27.23
C TYR A 139 18.25 -8.75 -26.28
N VAL A 140 17.48 -7.86 -25.67
CA VAL A 140 17.83 -7.17 -24.44
C VAL A 140 16.64 -7.26 -23.50
N SER A 141 16.89 -7.55 -22.23
CA SER A 141 15.86 -7.63 -21.20
C SER A 141 16.34 -6.90 -19.97
N ILE A 142 15.48 -6.03 -19.42
CA ILE A 142 15.70 -5.44 -18.10
C ILE A 142 15.65 -6.59 -17.11
N PHE A 143 16.71 -6.82 -16.37
CA PHE A 143 16.79 -7.80 -15.28
C PHE A 143 16.09 -7.23 -14.05
N ALA A 144 16.56 -6.07 -13.58
CA ALA A 144 16.00 -5.36 -12.44
C ALA A 144 16.14 -3.85 -12.59
N THR A 145 15.21 -3.11 -11.98
CA THR A 145 15.29 -1.65 -11.80
C THR A 145 15.30 -1.37 -10.31
N GLN A 146 16.33 -0.71 -9.80
CA GLN A 146 16.55 -0.61 -8.37
C GLN A 146 17.06 0.76 -7.93
N PRO A 147 16.58 1.28 -6.77
CA PRO A 147 15.45 0.75 -6.01
C PRO A 147 14.12 1.01 -6.74
N SER A 148 13.20 0.04 -6.70
CA SER A 148 11.84 0.19 -7.21
C SER A 148 10.82 -0.58 -6.36
N THR A 149 9.56 -0.15 -6.44
CA THR A 149 8.42 -0.76 -5.75
C THR A 149 7.23 -0.80 -6.70
N ILE A 150 6.61 -1.96 -6.89
CA ILE A 150 5.39 -2.12 -7.67
C ILE A 150 4.19 -1.95 -6.73
N LEU A 151 3.47 -0.84 -6.88
CA LEU A 151 2.31 -0.53 -6.08
C LEU A 151 1.04 -1.16 -6.67
N HIS A 152 0.29 -1.89 -5.86
CA HIS A 152 -1.00 -2.47 -6.23
C HIS A 152 -2.14 -1.50 -5.87
N GLN A 153 -2.87 -1.03 -6.89
CA GLN A 153 -3.97 -0.06 -6.73
C GLN A 153 -5.14 -0.42 -7.65
N GLY A 154 -6.32 -0.67 -7.06
CA GLY A 154 -7.49 -1.10 -7.82
C GLY A 154 -7.18 -2.34 -8.67
N LYS A 155 -7.49 -2.30 -9.97
CA LYS A 155 -7.22 -3.45 -10.87
C LYS A 155 -5.84 -3.41 -11.53
N GLY A 156 -4.99 -2.43 -11.19
CA GLY A 156 -3.72 -2.20 -11.87
C GLY A 156 -2.54 -2.17 -10.91
N THR A 157 -1.36 -2.08 -11.50
CA THR A 157 -0.10 -1.87 -10.78
C THR A 157 0.64 -0.68 -11.38
N THR A 158 1.45 -0.02 -10.55
CA THR A 158 2.32 1.08 -10.98
C THR A 158 3.72 0.86 -10.42
N GLN A 159 4.74 0.89 -11.28
CA GLN A 159 6.13 0.73 -10.85
C GLN A 159 6.73 2.07 -10.44
N TYR A 160 6.95 2.25 -9.14
CA TYR A 160 7.62 3.41 -8.59
C TYR A 160 9.12 3.21 -8.54
N VAL A 161 9.88 4.25 -8.89
CA VAL A 161 11.34 4.30 -8.78
C VAL A 161 11.78 5.51 -7.96
N ALA A 162 12.98 5.43 -7.39
CA ALA A 162 13.65 6.60 -6.85
C ALA A 162 14.08 7.55 -7.98
N PRO A 163 14.28 8.85 -7.72
CA PRO A 163 14.86 9.79 -8.69
C PRO A 163 16.25 9.37 -9.18
N ASP A 164 17.02 8.71 -8.32
CA ASP A 164 18.36 8.17 -8.60
C ASP A 164 18.35 6.66 -8.38
N GLY A 165 18.99 5.92 -9.29
CA GLY A 165 19.01 4.45 -9.24
C GLY A 165 19.68 3.85 -10.47
N GLN A 166 19.45 2.55 -10.67
CA GLN A 166 20.07 1.80 -11.75
C GLN A 166 19.12 0.78 -12.39
N ILE A 167 19.44 0.42 -13.63
CA ILE A 167 18.88 -0.70 -14.37
C ILE A 167 19.99 -1.71 -14.62
N SER A 168 19.76 -2.96 -14.23
CA SER A 168 20.55 -4.10 -14.70
C SER A 168 19.87 -4.68 -15.92
N ALA A 169 20.62 -4.90 -17.00
CA ALA A 169 20.12 -5.44 -18.25
C ALA A 169 20.97 -6.63 -18.71
N LEU A 170 20.29 -7.63 -19.26
CA LEU A 170 20.91 -8.78 -19.91
C LEU A 170 20.66 -8.74 -21.41
N SER A 171 21.65 -9.15 -22.17
CA SER A 171 21.56 -9.29 -23.61
C SER A 171 22.38 -10.49 -24.06
N ASP A 172 21.88 -11.18 -25.08
CA ASP A 172 22.58 -12.26 -25.73
C ASP A 172 22.11 -12.41 -27.18
N TYR A 173 22.87 -13.17 -27.95
CA TYR A 173 22.62 -13.45 -29.35
C TYR A 173 23.45 -14.65 -29.80
N ARG A 174 23.09 -15.23 -30.94
CA ARG A 174 23.97 -16.15 -31.67
C ARG A 174 24.26 -15.66 -33.08
N VAL A 175 25.34 -16.16 -33.66
CA VAL A 175 25.74 -15.85 -35.02
C VAL A 175 25.40 -17.03 -35.94
N ALA A 176 24.58 -16.78 -36.96
CA ALA A 176 24.34 -17.71 -38.05
C ALA A 176 25.42 -17.53 -39.13
N VAL A 177 26.46 -18.37 -39.09
CA VAL A 177 27.50 -18.41 -40.11
C VAL A 177 26.99 -19.17 -41.34
N PRO A 178 27.08 -18.59 -42.56
CA PRO A 178 26.69 -19.29 -43.79
C PRO A 178 27.44 -20.61 -43.98
N GLN A 179 26.79 -21.59 -44.62
CA GLN A 179 27.48 -22.80 -45.05
C GLN A 179 28.38 -22.49 -46.24
N GLY A 180 29.67 -22.82 -46.13
CA GLY A 180 30.60 -22.76 -47.25
C GLY A 180 30.54 -24.02 -48.12
N ASP A 181 31.08 -23.93 -49.34
CA ASP A 181 31.30 -25.08 -50.23
C ASP A 181 32.79 -25.44 -50.27
N GLN A 182 33.14 -26.70 -50.05
CA GLN A 182 34.54 -27.16 -50.12
C GLN A 182 34.82 -28.07 -51.32
N ASN A 183 33.88 -28.18 -52.24
CA ASN A 183 33.98 -29.09 -53.38
C ASN A 183 34.32 -28.37 -54.68
N GLY A 184 34.96 -29.07 -55.60
CA GLY A 184 35.24 -28.55 -56.93
C GLY A 184 36.35 -27.50 -57.01
N SER A 185 36.36 -26.78 -58.14
CA SER A 185 37.36 -25.77 -58.52
C SER A 185 37.20 -24.44 -57.80
N GLN A 186 36.02 -24.16 -57.23
CA GLN A 186 35.74 -22.97 -56.44
C GLN A 186 35.27 -23.42 -55.06
N ARG A 187 35.87 -22.87 -54.01
CA ARG A 187 35.54 -23.21 -52.61
C ARG A 187 35.31 -21.94 -51.81
N GLU A 188 34.34 -22.00 -50.91
CA GLU A 188 33.98 -20.92 -50.01
C GLU A 188 34.13 -21.37 -48.56
N ARG A 189 34.73 -20.51 -47.75
CA ARG A 189 34.86 -20.73 -46.30
C ARG A 189 34.37 -19.52 -45.56
N TRP A 190 33.47 -19.75 -44.62
CA TRP A 190 32.92 -18.73 -43.73
C TRP A 190 33.39 -18.99 -42.31
N SER A 191 33.72 -17.93 -41.59
CA SER A 191 34.10 -17.97 -40.18
C SER A 191 33.76 -16.65 -39.51
N ILE A 192 33.55 -16.66 -38.21
CA ILE A 192 33.38 -15.43 -37.42
C ILE A 192 34.75 -14.81 -37.22
N ASP A 193 34.93 -13.57 -37.69
CA ASP A 193 36.14 -12.79 -37.43
C ASP A 193 36.04 -12.12 -36.06
N GLN A 194 34.99 -11.32 -35.88
CA GLN A 194 34.70 -10.60 -34.63
C GLN A 194 33.20 -10.54 -34.38
N THR A 195 32.79 -10.55 -33.11
CA THR A 195 31.41 -10.27 -32.72
C THR A 195 31.35 -9.75 -31.28
N SER A 196 30.45 -8.80 -31.03
CA SER A 196 30.29 -8.18 -29.71
C SER A 196 28.95 -7.44 -29.57
N ILE A 197 28.48 -7.29 -28.33
CA ILE A 197 27.53 -6.23 -27.97
C ILE A 197 28.34 -4.95 -27.75
N GLU A 198 28.30 -4.04 -28.71
CA GLU A 198 29.13 -2.83 -28.72
C GLU A 198 28.67 -1.78 -27.71
N SER A 199 27.36 -1.63 -27.55
CA SER A 199 26.74 -0.72 -26.59
C SER A 199 25.45 -1.32 -26.03
N VAL A 200 25.18 -0.98 -24.78
CA VAL A 200 23.87 -1.13 -24.13
C VAL A 200 23.51 0.24 -23.56
N GLU A 201 22.53 0.92 -24.13
CA GLU A 201 22.17 2.29 -23.80
C GLU A 201 20.88 2.35 -23.00
N LEU A 202 20.90 3.08 -21.88
CA LEU A 202 19.69 3.46 -21.15
C LEU A 202 19.28 4.85 -21.60
N SER A 203 18.01 5.00 -21.99
CA SER A 203 17.39 6.30 -22.25
C SER A 203 16.13 6.52 -21.43
N ALA A 204 15.84 7.78 -21.10
CA ALA A 204 14.54 8.19 -20.60
C ALA A 204 13.93 9.21 -21.56
N ASP A 205 12.68 8.98 -21.96
CA ASP A 205 11.94 9.85 -22.88
C ASP A 205 12.74 10.20 -24.16
N GLY A 206 13.47 9.20 -24.67
CA GLY A 206 14.27 9.30 -25.89
C GLY A 206 15.64 9.98 -25.74
N ARG A 207 16.08 10.32 -24.51
CA ARG A 207 17.44 10.84 -24.26
C ARG A 207 18.30 9.78 -23.58
N THR A 208 19.43 9.43 -24.17
CA THR A 208 20.43 8.54 -23.54
C THR A 208 20.96 9.18 -22.25
N ILE A 209 20.90 8.40 -21.16
CA ILE A 209 21.35 8.78 -19.82
C ILE A 209 22.66 8.09 -19.48
N ASP A 210 22.79 6.80 -19.81
CA ASP A 210 23.97 6.00 -19.51
C ASP A 210 24.22 4.92 -20.57
N THR A 211 25.45 4.41 -20.61
CA THR A 211 25.89 3.43 -21.61
C THR A 211 26.83 2.40 -21.00
N GLY A 212 26.51 1.13 -21.19
CA GLY A 212 27.32 -0.05 -20.86
C GLY A 212 27.70 -0.84 -22.11
N ARG A 213 28.28 -2.03 -21.91
CA ARG A 213 28.70 -2.96 -22.98
C ARG A 213 28.62 -4.40 -22.50
N GLY A 214 28.62 -5.34 -23.44
CA GLY A 214 28.62 -6.78 -23.14
C GLY A 214 27.24 -7.33 -22.79
N HIS A 215 27.22 -8.62 -22.40
CA HIS A 215 26.00 -9.38 -22.12
C HIS A 215 25.29 -8.97 -20.82
N GLN A 216 26.03 -8.33 -19.90
CA GLN A 216 25.54 -7.81 -18.63
C GLN A 216 25.91 -6.33 -18.56
N ALA A 217 24.91 -5.45 -18.45
CA ALA A 217 25.13 -4.01 -18.27
C ALA A 217 24.39 -3.51 -17.02
N THR A 218 25.07 -2.70 -16.22
CA THR A 218 24.45 -1.92 -15.13
C THR A 218 24.49 -0.45 -15.53
N LEU A 219 23.31 0.16 -15.67
CA LEU A 219 23.10 1.48 -16.24
C LEU A 219 22.47 2.38 -15.18
N GLN A 220 23.11 3.50 -14.86
CA GLN A 220 22.69 4.43 -13.82
C GLN A 220 21.76 5.52 -14.38
N TYR A 221 20.87 6.03 -13.55
CA TYR A 221 20.12 7.25 -13.83
C TYR A 221 20.10 8.15 -12.60
N THR A 222 19.97 9.45 -12.83
CA THR A 222 19.87 10.45 -11.77
C THR A 222 18.83 11.51 -12.12
N ASN A 223 18.25 12.13 -11.09
CA ASN A 223 17.29 13.23 -11.21
C ASN A 223 16.10 12.92 -12.13
N LEU A 224 15.61 11.68 -12.16
CA LEU A 224 14.37 11.36 -12.87
C LEU A 224 13.18 12.11 -12.24
N SER A 225 12.18 12.41 -13.07
CA SER A 225 10.97 13.08 -12.61
C SER A 225 9.73 12.68 -13.40
N GLY A 226 8.56 12.80 -12.78
CA GLY A 226 7.29 12.49 -13.42
C GLY A 226 7.13 11.00 -13.70
N SER A 227 6.69 10.66 -14.91
CA SER A 227 6.42 9.28 -15.32
C SER A 227 7.19 8.90 -16.59
N PRO A 228 8.53 8.83 -16.54
CA PRO A 228 9.34 8.62 -17.73
C PRO A 228 9.19 7.19 -18.26
N GLN A 229 9.39 7.04 -19.57
CA GLN A 229 9.61 5.73 -20.18
C GLN A 229 11.12 5.44 -20.21
N LEU A 230 11.54 4.40 -19.50
CA LEU A 230 12.91 3.91 -19.50
C LEU A 230 13.06 2.87 -20.60
N THR A 231 13.98 3.12 -21.54
CA THR A 231 14.26 2.23 -22.68
C THR A 231 15.70 1.79 -22.64
N VAL A 232 15.93 0.48 -22.69
CA VAL A 232 17.25 -0.11 -22.83
C VAL A 232 17.40 -0.64 -24.26
N GLU A 233 18.46 -0.22 -24.93
CA GLU A 233 18.79 -0.63 -26.29
C GLU A 233 20.16 -1.31 -26.32
N ALA A 234 20.29 -2.45 -26.99
CA ALA A 234 21.58 -3.12 -27.20
C ALA A 234 21.91 -3.15 -28.70
N ASN A 235 23.11 -2.70 -29.06
CA ASN A 235 23.63 -2.77 -30.41
C ASN A 235 24.65 -3.91 -30.52
N ILE A 236 24.35 -4.90 -31.36
CA ILE A 236 25.17 -6.08 -31.59
C ILE A 236 25.80 -5.97 -32.97
N THR A 237 27.10 -6.26 -33.07
CA THR A 237 27.82 -6.29 -34.33
C THR A 237 28.51 -7.62 -34.56
N VAL A 238 28.61 -8.00 -35.82
CA VAL A 238 29.35 -9.16 -36.29
C VAL A 238 30.09 -8.84 -37.57
N THR A 239 31.36 -9.24 -37.60
CA THR A 239 32.20 -9.26 -38.79
C THR A 239 32.49 -10.71 -39.11
N LEU A 240 32.06 -11.15 -40.29
CA LEU A 240 32.39 -12.46 -40.81
C LEU A 240 33.62 -12.36 -41.70
N ARG A 241 34.35 -13.46 -41.83
CA ARG A 241 35.44 -13.63 -42.77
C ARG A 241 35.02 -14.65 -43.81
N HIS A 242 34.85 -14.18 -45.04
CA HIS A 242 34.52 -14.97 -46.21
C HIS A 242 35.79 -15.17 -47.05
N VAL A 243 36.18 -16.42 -47.30
CA VAL A 243 37.36 -16.76 -48.09
C VAL A 243 36.93 -17.57 -49.29
N THR A 244 37.12 -17.01 -50.48
CA THR A 244 36.91 -17.69 -51.75
C THR A 244 38.25 -18.21 -52.24
N LEU A 245 38.31 -19.51 -52.54
CA LEU A 245 39.46 -20.17 -53.15
C LEU A 245 39.06 -20.62 -54.55
N ASP A 246 39.77 -20.15 -55.56
CA ASP A 246 39.55 -20.51 -56.96
C ASP A 246 40.79 -21.23 -57.52
N CYS A 247 40.58 -22.38 -58.16
CA CYS A 247 41.63 -23.16 -58.81
C CYS A 247 41.46 -23.12 -60.33
N PRO A 248 42.29 -22.33 -61.05
CA PRO A 248 42.24 -22.25 -62.51
C PRO A 248 42.54 -23.60 -63.19
N ASP A 249 43.45 -24.39 -62.60
CA ASP A 249 43.95 -25.67 -63.14
C ASP A 249 43.30 -26.88 -62.44
N TRP A 250 41.97 -26.89 -62.35
CA TRP A 250 41.24 -27.95 -61.65
C TRP A 250 41.18 -29.27 -62.43
N ASN A 251 41.65 -30.34 -61.80
CA ASN A 251 41.60 -31.70 -62.33
C ASN A 251 40.37 -32.45 -61.80
N SER A 252 39.32 -32.52 -62.62
CA SER A 252 38.07 -33.20 -62.28
C SER A 252 38.20 -34.71 -62.11
N SER A 253 39.24 -35.34 -62.68
CA SER A 253 39.41 -36.80 -62.63
C SER A 253 39.89 -37.31 -61.27
N ILE A 254 40.69 -36.50 -60.57
CA ILE A 254 41.22 -36.81 -59.24
C ILE A 254 40.70 -35.86 -58.15
N SER A 255 39.81 -34.94 -58.50
CA SER A 255 39.26 -33.89 -57.61
C SER A 255 40.36 -33.11 -56.88
N SER A 256 41.36 -32.66 -57.64
CA SER A 256 42.52 -31.93 -57.12
C SER A 256 42.84 -30.71 -57.96
N CYS A 257 43.50 -29.73 -57.35
CA CYS A 257 44.09 -28.61 -58.06
C CYS A 257 45.51 -28.98 -58.49
N ASP A 258 45.83 -28.87 -59.78
CA ASP A 258 47.18 -29.17 -60.30
C ASP A 258 48.12 -27.94 -60.17
N GLY A 259 47.59 -26.77 -59.77
CA GLY A 259 48.31 -25.51 -59.53
C GLY A 259 48.03 -24.88 -58.16
N ASP A 260 48.37 -23.60 -58.00
CA ASP A 260 48.11 -22.83 -56.78
C ASP A 260 46.64 -22.35 -56.73
N TRP A 261 46.10 -22.27 -55.51
CA TRP A 261 44.77 -21.69 -55.28
C TRP A 261 44.86 -20.15 -55.25
N ASN A 262 44.08 -19.48 -56.08
CA ASN A 262 43.81 -18.05 -55.95
C ASN A 262 42.95 -17.83 -54.72
N ARG A 263 43.36 -16.88 -53.87
CA ARG A 263 42.69 -16.63 -52.59
C ARG A 263 42.17 -15.20 -52.54
N ASP A 264 40.85 -15.08 -52.42
CA ASP A 264 40.17 -13.82 -52.17
C ASP A 264 39.57 -13.81 -50.75
N VAL A 265 39.54 -12.64 -50.12
CA VAL A 265 39.02 -12.49 -48.74
C VAL A 265 38.14 -11.26 -48.66
N GLU A 266 36.90 -11.49 -48.26
CA GLU A 266 35.94 -10.44 -47.94
C GLU A 266 35.64 -10.46 -46.43
N THR A 267 35.29 -9.31 -45.89
CA THR A 267 34.90 -9.15 -44.47
C THR A 267 33.50 -8.53 -44.36
N PRO A 268 32.43 -9.30 -44.58
CA PRO A 268 31.07 -8.79 -44.44
C PRO A 268 30.77 -8.39 -42.99
N GLU A 269 30.16 -7.21 -42.83
CA GLU A 269 29.73 -6.68 -41.53
C GLU A 269 28.21 -6.64 -41.45
N ALA A 270 27.67 -6.92 -40.27
CA ALA A 270 26.26 -6.73 -39.97
C ALA A 270 26.07 -6.23 -38.53
N SER A 271 25.02 -5.45 -38.33
CA SER A 271 24.59 -4.99 -37.00
C SER A 271 23.11 -5.31 -36.77
N LYS A 272 22.74 -5.44 -35.50
CA LYS A 272 21.36 -5.59 -35.05
C LYS A 272 21.18 -4.84 -33.75
N THR A 273 20.19 -3.94 -33.76
CA THR A 273 19.73 -3.24 -32.57
C THR A 273 18.48 -3.90 -32.05
N VAL A 274 18.41 -4.14 -30.74
CA VAL A 274 17.25 -4.68 -30.02
C VAL A 274 16.93 -3.78 -28.83
N SER A 275 15.66 -3.64 -28.48
CA SER A 275 15.25 -2.73 -27.41
C SER A 275 14.14 -3.29 -26.53
N THR A 276 14.08 -2.81 -25.30
CA THR A 276 13.00 -3.08 -24.35
C THR A 276 12.69 -1.81 -23.55
N SER A 277 11.43 -1.61 -23.19
CA SER A 277 10.98 -0.40 -22.50
C SER A 277 10.06 -0.73 -21.34
N GLN A 278 10.11 0.11 -20.31
CA GLN A 278 9.18 0.08 -19.19
C GLN A 278 8.79 1.50 -18.79
N THR A 279 7.52 1.70 -18.45
CA THR A 279 7.04 2.97 -17.90
C THR A 279 7.12 2.92 -16.38
N VAL A 280 7.70 3.95 -15.78
CA VAL A 280 7.83 4.07 -14.31
C VAL A 280 7.26 5.40 -13.83
N VAL A 281 6.97 5.50 -12.53
CA VAL A 281 6.61 6.74 -11.85
C VAL A 281 7.68 7.06 -10.81
N VAL A 282 8.14 8.29 -10.75
CA VAL A 282 9.14 8.68 -9.76
C VAL A 282 8.46 9.03 -8.45
N ASN A 283 8.80 8.34 -7.35
CA ASN A 283 8.29 8.65 -6.01
C ASN A 283 9.03 9.87 -5.46
N GLN A 284 8.54 11.08 -5.78
CA GLN A 284 9.19 12.34 -5.42
C GLN A 284 8.67 12.89 -4.10
N LEU A 285 9.56 13.05 -3.13
CA LEU A 285 9.25 13.62 -1.82
C LEU A 285 9.33 15.16 -1.77
N SER A 286 9.44 15.85 -2.90
CA SER A 286 9.69 17.30 -2.93
C SER A 286 8.50 18.17 -2.51
N GLY A 287 7.28 17.63 -2.59
CA GLY A 287 6.03 18.35 -2.35
C GLY A 287 5.52 18.35 -0.91
N ILE A 288 6.27 17.83 0.07
CA ILE A 288 5.77 17.68 1.44
C ILE A 288 5.47 19.06 2.07
N SER A 289 4.29 19.20 2.66
CA SER A 289 3.87 20.40 3.41
C SER A 289 3.14 20.02 4.70
N GLY A 290 2.77 21.00 5.52
CA GLY A 290 2.05 20.76 6.76
C GLY A 290 2.25 21.87 7.79
N ASN A 291 1.49 21.77 8.87
CA ASN A 291 1.40 22.78 9.92
C ASN A 291 1.54 22.13 11.29
N ARG A 292 2.20 22.81 12.22
CA ARG A 292 2.17 22.46 13.65
C ARG A 292 0.90 22.97 14.29
N VAL A 293 0.48 22.28 15.33
CA VAL A 293 -0.74 22.60 16.09
C VAL A 293 -0.40 22.68 17.57
N ARG A 294 -0.86 23.76 18.21
CA ARG A 294 -0.81 23.95 19.67
C ARG A 294 -2.22 24.05 20.22
N PHE A 295 -2.40 23.65 21.47
CA PHE A 295 -3.70 23.65 22.14
C PHE A 295 -3.64 24.61 23.33
N GLU A 296 -4.58 25.54 23.42
CA GLU A 296 -4.64 26.50 24.55
C GLU A 296 -5.25 25.85 25.81
N ALA A 297 -6.24 24.98 25.62
CA ALA A 297 -6.91 24.28 26.72
C ALA A 297 -6.02 23.21 27.39
N ASP A 298 -5.01 22.70 26.68
CA ASP A 298 -4.04 21.73 27.18
C ASP A 298 -2.65 22.07 26.61
N GLU A 299 -1.83 22.79 27.39
CA GLU A 299 -0.52 23.26 26.93
C GLU A 299 0.51 22.15 26.70
N ASP A 300 0.27 20.96 27.25
CA ASP A 300 1.13 19.78 27.06
C ASP A 300 0.75 18.99 25.80
N GLN A 301 -0.42 19.28 25.23
CA GLN A 301 -0.84 18.73 23.95
C GLN A 301 -0.24 19.50 22.78
N ILE A 302 0.34 18.77 21.85
CA ILE A 302 0.85 19.27 20.58
C ILE A 302 0.39 18.38 19.44
N GLY A 303 0.36 18.91 18.22
CA GLY A 303 0.01 18.13 17.04
C GLY A 303 0.63 18.67 15.76
N ALA A 304 0.37 17.96 14.68
CA ALA A 304 0.71 18.39 13.35
C ALA A 304 -0.27 17.81 12.32
N VAL A 305 -0.48 18.57 11.25
CA VAL A 305 -0.98 18.03 9.98
C VAL A 305 0.20 17.92 9.03
N VAL A 306 0.37 16.75 8.40
CA VAL A 306 1.41 16.50 7.40
C VAL A 306 0.74 16.06 6.10
N HIS A 307 1.18 16.67 5.00
CA HIS A 307 0.75 16.39 3.64
C HIS A 307 1.96 15.88 2.84
N PRO A 308 2.21 14.56 2.79
CA PRO A 308 3.30 13.99 2.00
C PRO A 308 3.23 14.32 0.50
N ASN A 309 2.03 14.48 -0.05
CA ASN A 309 1.76 14.77 -1.47
C ASN A 309 2.37 13.76 -2.46
N THR A 310 2.63 12.55 -1.98
CA THR A 310 3.00 11.33 -2.72
C THR A 310 2.82 10.14 -1.81
N GLU A 311 2.97 8.94 -2.35
CA GLU A 311 2.94 7.66 -1.69
C GLU A 311 4.08 7.59 -0.66
N TRP A 312 3.70 7.36 0.59
CA TRP A 312 4.59 7.38 1.74
C TRP A 312 4.37 6.14 2.61
N SER A 313 5.44 5.63 3.21
CA SER A 313 5.39 4.45 4.08
C SER A 313 5.42 4.81 5.56
N THR A 314 6.19 5.84 5.92
CA THR A 314 6.43 6.22 7.32
C THR A 314 6.60 7.72 7.43
N ILE A 315 6.14 8.29 8.55
CA ILE A 315 6.42 9.65 8.98
C ILE A 315 7.05 9.55 10.37
N THR A 316 8.31 9.93 10.48
CA THR A 316 9.07 9.99 11.73
C THR A 316 8.99 11.40 12.28
N VAL A 317 8.58 11.52 13.54
CA VAL A 317 8.38 12.80 14.23
C VAL A 317 9.59 13.11 15.10
N ASP A 318 9.95 12.20 16.01
CA ASP A 318 11.04 12.40 16.96
C ASP A 318 11.72 11.08 17.31
N GLY A 319 13.01 10.96 17.02
CA GLY A 319 13.78 9.73 17.20
C GLY A 319 13.10 8.51 16.57
N ASP A 320 12.68 7.55 17.41
CA ASP A 320 12.00 6.32 17.02
C ASP A 320 10.45 6.44 16.98
N VAL A 321 9.90 7.62 17.29
CA VAL A 321 8.46 7.88 17.29
C VAL A 321 7.99 8.19 15.87
N ARG A 322 7.14 7.31 15.35
CA ARG A 322 6.72 7.33 13.95
C ARG A 322 5.26 6.91 13.79
N ALA A 323 4.63 7.40 12.73
CA ALA A 323 3.38 6.90 12.19
C ALA A 323 3.65 6.14 10.90
N ARG A 324 3.00 5.00 10.71
CA ARG A 324 3.07 4.23 9.47
C ARG A 324 1.78 4.34 8.69
N SER A 325 1.89 4.36 7.37
CA SER A 325 0.74 4.20 6.50
C SER A 325 0.26 2.74 6.50
N ASN A 326 -0.80 2.49 5.75
CA ASN A 326 -1.34 1.15 5.52
C ASN A 326 -0.56 0.36 4.44
N TRP A 327 0.51 0.93 3.87
CA TRP A 327 1.33 0.24 2.88
C TRP A 327 2.24 -0.78 3.56
N TRP A 328 2.03 -2.05 3.20
CA TRP A 328 2.91 -3.16 3.52
C TRP A 328 3.55 -3.68 2.24
N PHE A 329 4.66 -4.40 2.39
CA PHE A 329 5.49 -4.79 1.26
C PHE A 329 5.62 -6.30 1.22
N TYR A 330 5.71 -6.86 0.02
CA TYR A 330 6.14 -8.23 -0.19
C TYR A 330 7.13 -8.25 -1.35
N THR A 331 7.74 -9.40 -1.58
CA THR A 331 8.69 -9.58 -2.67
C THR A 331 8.33 -10.81 -3.43
N ALA A 332 8.47 -10.75 -4.75
CA ALA A 332 8.20 -11.88 -5.61
C ALA A 332 9.21 -11.93 -6.76
N GLY A 333 9.55 -13.13 -7.22
CA GLY A 333 10.29 -13.36 -8.44
C GLY A 333 9.57 -12.80 -9.65
N ARG A 334 10.34 -12.30 -10.62
CA ARG A 334 9.78 -11.75 -11.85
C ARG A 334 9.26 -12.88 -12.75
N SER A 335 8.02 -12.73 -13.23
CA SER A 335 7.43 -13.68 -14.19
C SER A 335 8.26 -13.79 -15.47
N GLY A 336 8.47 -15.02 -15.95
CA GLY A 336 9.24 -15.34 -17.15
C GLY A 336 10.73 -15.59 -16.92
N TRP A 337 11.19 -15.46 -15.68
CA TRP A 337 12.60 -15.67 -15.27
C TRP A 337 12.83 -16.97 -14.50
N GLN A 338 11.81 -17.81 -14.35
CA GLN A 338 11.94 -19.11 -13.68
C GLN A 338 12.72 -20.12 -14.53
N THR A 339 12.70 -19.95 -15.85
CA THR A 339 13.31 -20.86 -16.84
C THR A 339 14.15 -20.06 -17.82
N MET A 340 15.35 -20.58 -18.13
CA MET A 340 16.19 -20.08 -19.21
C MET A 340 16.13 -21.03 -20.40
N LEU A 341 16.10 -20.43 -21.59
CA LEU A 341 16.12 -21.11 -22.88
C LEU A 341 17.50 -20.95 -23.50
N THR A 342 18.07 -22.06 -23.97
CA THR A 342 19.28 -22.03 -24.80
C THR A 342 18.88 -22.34 -26.24
N SER A 343 18.97 -21.33 -27.10
CA SER A 343 18.62 -21.43 -28.52
C SER A 343 19.88 -21.61 -29.37
N THR A 344 19.90 -22.65 -30.18
CA THR A 344 20.96 -22.95 -31.17
C THR A 344 20.36 -22.93 -32.58
N ALA A 345 21.18 -23.14 -33.61
CA ALA A 345 20.68 -23.18 -34.99
C ALA A 345 19.61 -24.26 -35.27
N THR A 346 19.55 -25.33 -34.46
CA THR A 346 18.68 -26.49 -34.75
C THR A 346 17.78 -26.91 -33.59
N ASN A 347 18.04 -26.41 -32.38
CA ASN A 347 17.35 -26.86 -31.18
C ASN A 347 17.25 -25.74 -30.14
N THR A 348 16.22 -25.82 -29.31
CA THR A 348 16.04 -25.00 -28.12
C THR A 348 15.89 -25.93 -26.92
N SER A 349 16.76 -25.80 -25.92
CA SER A 349 16.66 -26.52 -24.65
C SER A 349 16.18 -25.60 -23.52
N ARG A 350 15.52 -26.19 -22.53
CA ARG A 350 15.00 -25.52 -21.33
C ARG A 350 15.78 -25.99 -20.11
N ALA A 351 16.14 -25.07 -19.23
CA ALA A 351 16.73 -25.34 -17.94
C ALA A 351 16.16 -24.40 -16.88
N GLU A 352 16.23 -24.78 -15.61
CA GLU A 352 15.96 -23.85 -14.51
C GLU A 352 16.86 -22.62 -14.63
N SER A 353 16.30 -21.46 -14.30
CA SER A 353 17.07 -20.23 -14.45
C SER A 353 18.22 -20.16 -13.47
N SER A 354 19.39 -19.81 -13.99
CA SER A 354 20.58 -19.50 -13.20
C SER A 354 20.53 -18.10 -12.57
N VAL A 355 19.53 -17.29 -12.93
CA VAL A 355 19.30 -15.95 -12.36
C VAL A 355 17.82 -15.67 -12.21
N ARG A 356 17.40 -15.21 -11.04
CA ARG A 356 16.00 -15.00 -10.64
C ARG A 356 15.84 -13.62 -10.01
N PRO A 357 15.55 -12.57 -10.81
CA PRO A 357 15.36 -11.24 -10.27
C PRO A 357 14.09 -11.18 -9.42
N VAL A 358 14.21 -10.55 -8.26
CA VAL A 358 13.14 -10.29 -7.29
C VAL A 358 12.64 -8.86 -7.43
N GLN A 359 11.33 -8.66 -7.34
CA GLN A 359 10.65 -7.38 -7.36
C GLN A 359 10.04 -7.09 -5.99
N VAL A 360 10.09 -5.83 -5.54
CA VAL A 360 9.40 -5.39 -4.33
C VAL A 360 8.01 -4.91 -4.74
N HIS A 361 6.99 -5.36 -4.03
CA HIS A 361 5.60 -4.99 -4.20
C HIS A 361 5.09 -4.28 -2.96
N ALA A 362 4.16 -3.34 -3.14
CA ALA A 362 3.44 -2.67 -2.07
C ALA A 362 1.93 -2.89 -2.22
N PHE A 363 1.26 -3.20 -1.12
CA PHE A 363 -0.18 -3.43 -1.06
C PHE A 363 -0.77 -2.75 0.20
N PRO A 364 -2.04 -2.33 0.16
CA PRO A 364 -2.73 -1.75 1.30
C PRO A 364 -3.20 -2.88 2.20
N SER A 365 -2.54 -3.09 3.33
CA SER A 365 -2.94 -4.08 4.32
C SER A 365 -4.27 -3.71 4.96
N GLN A 366 -5.02 -4.71 5.44
CA GLN A 366 -6.18 -4.49 6.33
C GLN A 366 -5.81 -3.70 7.60
N GLN A 367 -4.54 -3.73 8.01
CA GLN A 367 -4.07 -2.94 9.13
C GLN A 367 -4.12 -1.45 8.79
N ALA A 368 -4.97 -0.73 9.51
CA ALA A 368 -5.04 0.72 9.43
C ALA A 368 -3.68 1.38 9.80
N PRO A 369 -3.45 2.62 9.36
CA PRO A 369 -2.30 3.41 9.79
C PRO A 369 -2.14 3.37 11.31
N TYR A 370 -0.91 3.15 11.79
CA TYR A 370 -0.66 2.88 13.19
C TYR A 370 0.68 3.44 13.67
N VAL A 371 0.82 3.54 14.99
CA VAL A 371 2.05 3.94 15.67
C VAL A 371 2.72 2.67 16.21
N PRO A 372 3.84 2.21 15.61
CA PRO A 372 4.52 0.98 16.04
C PRO A 372 5.24 1.16 17.38
N THR A 373 5.47 2.39 17.84
CA THR A 373 6.14 2.65 19.10
C THR A 373 5.28 2.18 20.28
N GLU A 374 5.88 1.39 21.16
CA GLU A 374 5.20 0.87 22.35
C GLU A 374 4.79 2.02 23.30
N PRO A 375 3.74 1.82 24.13
CA PRO A 375 3.42 2.75 25.19
C PRO A 375 4.60 2.96 26.14
N THR A 376 4.71 4.17 26.69
CA THR A 376 5.61 4.49 27.80
C THR A 376 5.31 3.61 29.03
N ASP A 377 6.22 3.57 30.01
CA ASP A 377 6.02 2.85 31.29
C ASP A 377 4.71 3.25 32.00
N ALA A 378 4.20 4.46 31.76
CA ALA A 378 2.93 4.96 32.27
C ALA A 378 1.70 4.55 31.43
N GLY A 379 1.87 3.70 30.42
CA GLY A 379 0.81 3.23 29.51
C GLY A 379 0.37 4.25 28.46
N LYS A 380 0.99 5.44 28.38
CA LYS A 380 0.67 6.46 27.38
C LYS A 380 1.41 6.17 26.07
N ARG A 381 0.69 6.20 24.94
CA ARG A 381 1.32 6.14 23.61
C ARG A 381 1.98 7.48 23.28
N PRO A 382 3.19 7.48 22.71
CA PRO A 382 3.91 8.72 22.44
C PRO A 382 3.32 9.55 21.30
N LEU A 383 2.51 8.93 20.45
CA LEU A 383 1.86 9.56 19.31
C LEU A 383 0.46 8.95 19.13
N ALA A 384 -0.50 9.79 18.80
CA ALA A 384 -1.84 9.39 18.36
C ALA A 384 -2.04 9.84 16.91
N ILE A 385 -2.60 8.94 16.09
CA ILE A 385 -3.11 9.30 14.76
C ILE A 385 -4.56 9.73 14.96
N GLU A 386 -4.82 11.01 14.76
CA GLU A 386 -6.17 11.58 14.90
C GLU A 386 -7.03 11.25 13.70
N GLU A 387 -6.45 11.34 12.51
CA GLU A 387 -7.11 11.04 11.25
C GLU A 387 -6.08 10.84 10.13
N THR A 388 -6.39 9.94 9.21
CA THR A 388 -5.78 9.91 7.87
C THR A 388 -6.86 10.14 6.83
N TRP A 389 -6.61 10.99 5.84
CA TRP A 389 -7.58 11.23 4.78
C TRP A 389 -6.90 11.33 3.42
N GLY A 390 -7.72 11.10 2.40
CA GLY A 390 -7.33 11.07 1.01
C GLY A 390 -8.42 10.41 0.19
N THR A 391 -8.05 9.70 -0.86
CA THR A 391 -9.03 9.10 -1.77
C THR A 391 -9.38 7.67 -1.34
N GLU A 392 -10.66 7.38 -1.21
CA GLU A 392 -11.13 6.01 -0.99
C GLU A 392 -10.97 5.19 -2.28
N GLN A 393 -10.39 4.01 -2.15
CA GLN A 393 -10.05 3.11 -3.24
C GLN A 393 -10.64 1.71 -2.97
N SER A 394 -11.02 1.03 -4.04
CA SER A 394 -11.43 -0.38 -3.97
C SER A 394 -10.23 -1.27 -3.69
N VAL A 395 -10.49 -2.46 -3.12
CA VAL A 395 -9.46 -3.50 -2.93
C VAL A 395 -8.62 -3.71 -4.18
N PRO A 396 -7.29 -3.79 -4.05
CA PRO A 396 -6.44 -4.10 -5.18
C PRO A 396 -6.55 -5.57 -5.60
N SER A 397 -6.20 -5.85 -6.85
CA SER A 397 -5.96 -7.22 -7.30
C SER A 397 -4.53 -7.63 -6.95
N LEU A 398 -4.40 -8.66 -6.11
CA LEU A 398 -3.15 -9.40 -5.95
C LEU A 398 -3.17 -10.65 -6.85
N PRO A 399 -2.01 -11.15 -7.30
CA PRO A 399 -1.93 -12.45 -7.97
C PRO A 399 -2.48 -13.58 -7.08
N ALA A 400 -3.02 -14.64 -7.69
CA ALA A 400 -3.75 -15.68 -6.96
C ALA A 400 -2.89 -16.53 -6.01
N ASN A 401 -1.58 -16.54 -6.23
CA ASN A 401 -0.57 -17.21 -5.41
C ASN A 401 0.03 -16.31 -4.33
N ILE A 402 -0.45 -15.07 -4.18
CA ILE A 402 -0.04 -14.20 -3.07
C ILE A 402 -1.11 -14.30 -1.97
N ASP A 403 -0.77 -14.93 -0.84
CA ASP A 403 -1.65 -15.12 0.31
C ASP A 403 -1.55 -13.95 1.30
N LEU A 404 -1.92 -12.76 0.83
CA LEU A 404 -1.90 -11.54 1.64
C LEU A 404 -3.26 -10.84 1.65
N GLU A 405 -3.72 -10.51 2.85
CA GLU A 405 -5.00 -9.83 3.03
C GLU A 405 -4.90 -8.31 2.78
N SER A 406 -5.53 -7.87 1.68
CA SER A 406 -5.65 -6.44 1.37
C SER A 406 -6.90 -5.80 2.00
N ALA A 407 -6.81 -4.53 2.36
CA ALA A 407 -7.94 -3.74 2.83
C ALA A 407 -9.02 -3.54 1.76
N ASN A 408 -10.30 -3.60 2.16
CA ASN A 408 -11.44 -3.43 1.28
C ASN A 408 -12.65 -2.74 1.96
N PRO A 409 -13.01 -1.51 1.57
CA PRO A 409 -12.19 -0.54 0.81
C PRO A 409 -11.00 -0.04 1.66
N TYR A 410 -10.15 0.80 1.08
CA TYR A 410 -9.08 1.46 1.82
C TYR A 410 -8.96 2.94 1.46
N VAL A 411 -8.44 3.74 2.38
CA VAL A 411 -8.11 5.16 2.13
C VAL A 411 -6.65 5.22 1.70
N ASN A 412 -6.39 5.68 0.47
CA ASN A 412 -5.04 6.10 0.10
C ASN A 412 -4.80 7.45 0.77
N ALA A 413 -4.07 7.44 1.88
CA ALA A 413 -3.89 8.61 2.73
C ALA A 413 -2.88 9.58 2.11
N ASP A 414 -3.38 10.68 1.54
CA ASP A 414 -2.56 11.77 1.02
C ASP A 414 -2.15 12.74 2.15
N SER A 415 -2.76 12.59 3.34
CA SER A 415 -2.55 13.46 4.50
C SER A 415 -2.84 12.74 5.82
N ILE A 416 -2.21 13.23 6.88
CA ILE A 416 -2.37 12.69 8.24
C ILE A 416 -2.37 13.82 9.27
N ALA A 417 -3.21 13.66 10.29
CA ALA A 417 -3.17 14.45 11.51
C ALA A 417 -2.69 13.58 12.67
N VAL A 418 -1.72 14.09 13.42
CA VAL A 418 -1.15 13.42 14.59
C VAL A 418 -1.10 14.36 15.77
N SER A 419 -1.21 13.80 16.97
CA SER A 419 -1.07 14.53 18.24
C SER A 419 -0.23 13.76 19.25
N SER A 420 0.27 14.47 20.25
CA SER A 420 0.98 13.91 21.38
C SER A 420 0.76 14.74 22.63
N THR A 421 0.78 14.07 23.79
CA THR A 421 0.78 14.68 25.14
C THR A 421 2.02 14.31 25.95
N THR A 422 3.01 13.66 25.30
CA THR A 422 4.23 13.17 25.95
C THR A 422 5.50 13.67 25.30
N LEU A 423 5.42 14.11 24.03
CA LEU A 423 6.55 14.66 23.29
C LEU A 423 6.77 16.14 23.62
N ASP A 424 8.02 16.58 23.48
CA ASP A 424 8.38 17.99 23.69
C ASP A 424 7.73 18.92 22.66
N LYS A 425 7.51 20.19 23.04
CA LYS A 425 6.86 21.21 22.18
C LYS A 425 7.56 21.43 20.83
N SER A 426 8.82 21.01 20.70
CA SER A 426 9.60 21.07 19.46
C SER A 426 9.47 19.82 18.58
N ALA A 427 8.88 18.72 19.04
CA ALA A 427 8.91 17.44 18.32
C ALA A 427 8.35 17.51 16.89
N PHE A 428 7.35 18.36 16.64
CA PHE A 428 6.80 18.56 15.30
C PHE A 428 7.47 19.69 14.49
N SER A 429 8.59 20.27 14.96
CA SER A 429 9.30 21.31 14.19
C SER A 429 9.85 20.78 12.88
N GLU A 430 10.29 19.52 12.88
CA GLU A 430 10.75 18.80 11.71
C GLU A 430 10.08 17.43 11.67
N VAL A 431 9.74 16.97 10.48
CA VAL A 431 9.22 15.63 10.26
C VAL A 431 9.99 15.00 9.12
N THR A 432 10.30 13.71 9.23
CA THR A 432 10.95 12.94 8.17
C THR A 432 9.93 12.02 7.54
N VAL A 433 9.64 12.24 6.26
CA VAL A 433 8.74 11.40 5.47
C VAL A 433 9.57 10.40 4.67
N GLN A 434 9.24 9.12 4.79
CA GLN A 434 9.80 8.04 3.98
C GLN A 434 8.81 7.64 2.88
N GLY A 435 9.32 7.49 1.66
CA GLY A 435 8.54 7.03 0.49
C GLY A 435 8.23 5.54 0.53
N ILE A 436 7.54 5.04 -0.50
CA ILE A 436 7.31 3.60 -0.71
C ILE A 436 8.46 2.92 -1.46
N VAL A 437 9.41 3.69 -2.00
CA VAL A 437 10.64 3.17 -2.61
C VAL A 437 11.79 3.21 -1.60
N ARG A 438 12.54 2.12 -1.49
CA ARG A 438 13.67 2.01 -0.55
C ARG A 438 14.65 3.18 -0.71
N GLY A 439 15.13 3.71 0.42
CA GLY A 439 16.17 4.74 0.46
C GLY A 439 15.66 6.16 0.17
N GLN A 440 14.37 6.32 -0.10
CA GLN A 440 13.74 7.64 -0.24
C GLN A 440 13.25 8.15 1.11
N SER A 441 13.85 9.25 1.56
CA SER A 441 13.40 9.98 2.74
C SER A 441 13.68 11.47 2.58
N ARG A 442 12.82 12.31 3.14
CA ARG A 442 13.05 13.76 3.21
C ARG A 442 12.57 14.31 4.54
N THR A 443 13.46 15.05 5.20
CA THR A 443 13.13 15.85 6.38
C THR A 443 12.66 17.23 5.94
N VAL A 444 11.54 17.68 6.49
CA VAL A 444 10.99 19.02 6.24
C VAL A 444 10.65 19.71 7.55
N SER A 445 10.86 21.01 7.59
CA SER A 445 10.46 21.83 8.74
C SER A 445 9.02 22.31 8.58
N LEU A 446 8.18 22.10 9.59
CA LEU A 446 6.79 22.56 9.61
C LEU A 446 6.74 23.98 10.21
N THR A 447 6.93 25.00 9.39
CA THR A 447 7.10 26.38 9.87
C THR A 447 5.80 27.01 10.35
N GLU A 448 4.69 26.72 9.67
CA GLU A 448 3.37 27.22 10.02
C GLU A 448 2.90 26.64 11.35
N GLN A 449 2.24 27.46 12.15
CA GLN A 449 1.69 27.06 13.44
C GLN A 449 0.24 27.54 13.55
N GLN A 450 -0.65 26.59 13.76
CA GLN A 450 -2.06 26.78 14.03
C GLN A 450 -2.29 26.59 15.54
N THR A 451 -3.25 27.32 16.09
CA THR A 451 -3.60 27.25 17.52
C THR A 451 -5.06 26.83 17.65
N VAL A 452 -5.31 25.71 18.35
CA VAL A 452 -6.64 25.29 18.81
C VAL A 452 -7.01 26.14 20.01
N ARG A 453 -7.94 27.06 19.77
CA ARG A 453 -8.28 28.11 20.72
C ARG A 453 -9.23 27.60 21.78
N GLU A 454 -8.98 27.98 23.02
CA GLU A 454 -9.87 27.61 24.12
C GLU A 454 -11.23 28.30 23.97
N THR A 455 -12.31 27.59 24.27
CA THR A 455 -13.67 28.14 24.25
C THR A 455 -14.33 28.03 25.60
N ASN A 456 -15.28 28.92 25.84
CA ASN A 456 -16.15 28.89 26.99
C ASN A 456 -17.60 28.72 26.53
N LEU A 457 -18.27 27.69 27.05
CA LEU A 457 -19.70 27.48 26.87
C LEU A 457 -20.43 28.07 28.08
N THR A 458 -21.43 28.91 27.84
CA THR A 458 -22.32 29.39 28.90
C THR A 458 -23.76 29.01 28.59
N LEU A 459 -24.40 28.30 29.51
CA LEU A 459 -25.78 27.87 29.43
C LEU A 459 -26.66 28.71 30.36
N THR A 460 -27.74 29.22 29.79
CA THR A 460 -28.76 29.97 30.53
C THR A 460 -30.13 29.37 30.24
N VAL A 461 -30.82 28.92 31.29
CA VAL A 461 -32.23 28.50 31.18
C VAL A 461 -33.09 29.75 31.19
N THR A 462 -33.65 30.12 30.03
CA THR A 462 -34.44 31.35 29.88
C THR A 462 -35.90 31.14 30.27
N GLU A 463 -36.43 29.96 30.00
CA GLU A 463 -37.80 29.58 30.37
C GLU A 463 -37.81 28.14 30.86
N ALA A 464 -38.56 27.84 31.93
CA ALA A 464 -38.72 26.48 32.43
C ALA A 464 -40.10 26.29 33.05
N ASN A 465 -40.73 25.16 32.74
CA ASN A 465 -41.93 24.66 33.38
C ASN A 465 -41.82 23.14 33.59
N ALA A 466 -42.87 22.51 34.13
CA ALA A 466 -42.87 21.08 34.45
C ALA A 466 -42.63 20.16 33.24
N THR A 467 -42.89 20.63 32.03
CA THR A 467 -42.85 19.82 30.80
C THR A 467 -41.77 20.27 29.81
N HIS A 468 -41.33 21.53 29.85
CA HIS A 468 -40.39 22.09 28.88
C HIS A 468 -39.47 23.13 29.53
N ALA A 469 -38.23 23.20 29.06
CA ALA A 469 -37.36 24.34 29.29
C ALA A 469 -36.69 24.79 27.99
N VAL A 470 -36.52 26.11 27.84
CA VAL A 470 -35.75 26.73 26.76
C VAL A 470 -34.39 27.08 27.33
N VAL A 471 -33.35 26.54 26.69
CA VAL A 471 -31.96 26.70 27.10
C VAL A 471 -31.23 27.46 26.01
N ARG A 472 -30.60 28.57 26.39
CA ARG A 472 -29.75 29.38 25.54
C ARG A 472 -28.30 29.00 25.82
N ALA A 473 -27.61 28.54 24.80
CA ALA A 473 -26.17 28.30 24.82
C ALA A 473 -25.46 29.44 24.09
N MET A 474 -24.42 29.99 24.71
CA MET A 474 -23.49 30.95 24.12
C MET A 474 -22.10 30.35 24.14
N VAL A 475 -21.37 30.41 23.03
CA VAL A 475 -19.98 29.95 22.94
C VAL A 475 -19.09 31.11 22.53
N THR A 476 -18.08 31.39 23.34
CA THR A 476 -17.08 32.44 23.09
C THR A 476 -15.67 31.89 23.13
N GLU A 477 -14.76 32.54 22.40
CA GLU A 477 -13.32 32.29 22.49
C GLU A 477 -12.80 32.85 23.82
N ASN A 478 -12.05 32.05 24.60
CA ASN A 478 -11.67 32.42 25.97
C ASN A 478 -10.72 33.62 26.03
N ALA A 479 -9.85 33.78 25.02
CA ALA A 479 -8.84 34.83 24.99
C ALA A 479 -9.39 36.21 24.56
N THR A 480 -10.40 36.24 23.68
CA THR A 480 -10.90 37.48 23.07
C THR A 480 -12.35 37.81 23.41
N ASP A 481 -13.09 36.88 24.02
CA ASP A 481 -14.54 36.91 24.20
C ASP A 481 -15.34 37.00 22.87
N ASP A 482 -14.69 36.75 21.73
CA ASP A 482 -15.34 36.76 20.42
C ASP A 482 -16.32 35.58 20.28
N ALA A 483 -17.43 35.80 19.59
CA ALA A 483 -18.42 34.78 19.35
C ALA A 483 -17.90 33.67 18.42
N VAL A 484 -17.99 32.42 18.85
CA VAL A 484 -17.61 31.25 18.03
C VAL A 484 -18.78 30.88 17.13
N THR A 485 -18.60 30.98 15.81
CA THR A 485 -19.70 30.78 14.84
C THR A 485 -19.76 29.39 14.21
N THR A 486 -18.81 28.52 14.54
CA THR A 486 -18.66 27.18 13.96
C THR A 486 -18.81 26.08 15.02
N GLY A 487 -19.16 24.87 14.59
CA GLY A 487 -19.40 23.74 15.49
C GLY A 487 -20.86 23.63 15.94
N ARG A 488 -21.11 22.83 16.97
CA ARG A 488 -22.46 22.50 17.45
C ARG A 488 -22.48 22.42 18.97
N VAL A 489 -23.63 22.74 19.56
CA VAL A 489 -23.87 22.52 20.99
C VAL A 489 -24.88 21.38 21.15
N THR A 490 -24.53 20.41 21.98
CA THR A 490 -25.39 19.31 22.38
C THR A 490 -25.87 19.53 23.81
N ILE A 491 -27.19 19.55 24.00
CA ILE A 491 -27.84 19.65 25.31
C ILE A 491 -28.77 18.44 25.42
N ARG A 492 -28.44 17.50 26.33
CA ARG A 492 -29.03 16.15 26.37
C ARG A 492 -28.83 15.44 25.01
N ASN A 493 -29.92 15.10 24.31
CA ASN A 493 -29.89 14.41 23.00
C ASN A 493 -30.26 15.35 21.84
N GLN A 494 -30.28 16.66 22.08
CA GLN A 494 -30.56 17.64 21.04
C GLN A 494 -29.30 18.42 20.69
N THR A 495 -29.02 18.53 19.39
CA THR A 495 -27.83 19.20 18.88
C THR A 495 -28.23 20.36 17.98
N ALA A 496 -27.81 21.57 18.33
CA ALA A 496 -28.06 22.79 17.56
C ALA A 496 -26.76 23.39 17.01
N ALA A 497 -26.81 23.92 15.80
CA ALA A 497 -25.72 24.70 15.22
C ALA A 497 -25.69 26.11 15.83
N LEU A 498 -24.51 26.70 15.91
CA LEU A 498 -24.35 28.08 16.36
C LEU A 498 -24.75 29.06 15.25
N ASN A 499 -25.32 30.20 15.64
CA ASN A 499 -25.61 31.31 14.73
C ASN A 499 -24.41 32.28 14.64
N SER A 500 -24.57 33.37 13.89
CA SER A 500 -23.53 34.41 13.70
C SER A 500 -23.09 35.13 14.97
N SER A 501 -23.83 34.97 16.08
CA SER A 501 -23.51 35.51 17.40
C SER A 501 -23.01 34.44 18.37
N GLY A 502 -22.67 33.25 17.88
CA GLY A 502 -22.20 32.14 18.71
C GLY A 502 -23.26 31.57 19.65
N MET A 503 -24.53 31.69 19.28
CA MET A 503 -25.66 31.22 20.07
C MET A 503 -26.38 30.05 19.45
N ALA A 504 -26.83 29.14 20.31
CA ALA A 504 -27.81 28.12 20.01
C ALA A 504 -28.95 28.17 21.02
N VAL A 505 -30.18 27.90 20.56
CA VAL A 505 -31.36 27.79 21.43
C VAL A 505 -31.93 26.39 21.27
N VAL A 506 -32.12 25.70 22.40
CA VAL A 506 -32.60 24.31 22.45
C VAL A 506 -33.78 24.21 23.41
N THR A 507 -34.84 23.53 22.99
CA THR A 507 -36.02 23.30 23.82
C THR A 507 -36.04 21.85 24.29
N ILE A 508 -35.82 21.65 25.59
CA ILE A 508 -35.79 20.32 26.20
C ILE A 508 -37.12 19.98 26.86
N SER A 509 -37.62 18.75 26.64
CA SER A 509 -38.79 18.23 27.34
C SER A 509 -38.40 17.57 28.66
N ASN A 510 -39.26 17.65 29.67
CA ASN A 510 -39.08 17.15 31.04
C ASN A 510 -37.68 17.53 31.59
N PRO A 511 -37.42 18.84 31.79
CA PRO A 511 -36.09 19.33 32.10
C PRO A 511 -35.63 18.85 33.49
N PRO A 512 -34.38 18.35 33.62
CA PRO A 512 -33.81 17.98 34.91
C PRO A 512 -33.47 19.24 35.72
N LEU A 513 -33.16 19.06 37.01
CA LEU A 513 -32.70 20.18 37.86
C LEU A 513 -31.39 20.80 37.35
N LEU A 514 -30.52 19.96 36.75
CA LEU A 514 -29.24 20.35 36.19
C LEU A 514 -29.21 20.00 34.70
N VAL A 515 -29.07 21.02 33.86
CA VAL A 515 -28.95 20.90 32.41
C VAL A 515 -27.48 21.01 32.05
N ARG A 516 -26.88 19.89 31.64
CA ARG A 516 -25.54 19.87 31.07
C ARG A 516 -25.60 20.06 29.56
N GLY A 517 -24.67 20.85 29.05
CA GLY A 517 -24.43 21.03 27.62
C GLY A 517 -22.95 20.89 27.31
N GLN A 518 -22.67 20.50 26.08
CA GLN A 518 -21.33 20.32 25.54
C GLN A 518 -21.25 21.01 24.19
N TYR A 519 -20.23 21.84 24.00
CA TYR A 519 -19.83 22.37 22.71
C TYR A 519 -18.88 21.38 22.04
N THR A 520 -19.18 21.02 20.80
CA THR A 520 -18.36 20.17 19.93
C THR A 520 -17.92 21.01 18.74
N SER A 521 -16.62 21.26 18.65
CA SER A 521 -15.99 21.99 17.56
C SER A 521 -15.85 21.12 16.30
N ALA A 522 -15.52 21.76 15.18
CA ALA A 522 -15.01 21.02 14.02
C ALA A 522 -13.62 20.45 14.35
N ALA A 523 -13.31 19.29 13.78
CA ALA A 523 -12.00 18.67 13.95
C ALA A 523 -10.88 19.64 13.50
N TRP A 524 -9.86 19.81 14.34
CA TRP A 524 -8.86 20.87 14.15
C TRP A 524 -8.04 20.72 12.87
N TRP A 525 -7.92 19.50 12.35
CA TRP A 525 -7.25 19.18 11.09
C TRP A 525 -8.08 19.44 9.83
N ARG A 526 -9.35 19.87 9.97
CA ARG A 526 -10.27 20.16 8.84
C ARG A 526 -10.75 21.61 8.79
N THR A 527 -10.14 22.51 9.56
CA THR A 527 -10.55 23.92 9.65
C THR A 527 -9.37 24.84 9.87
N ASP A 528 -9.45 26.05 9.33
CA ASP A 528 -8.44 27.11 9.53
C ASP A 528 -8.59 27.82 10.88
N GLN A 529 -9.76 27.68 11.53
CA GLN A 529 -10.05 28.28 12.84
C GLN A 529 -10.52 27.20 13.82
N PRO A 530 -9.58 26.43 14.39
CA PRO A 530 -9.91 25.34 15.28
C PRO A 530 -10.20 25.85 16.69
N TYR A 531 -11.19 25.23 17.32
CA TYR A 531 -11.63 25.54 18.67
C TYR A 531 -11.60 24.28 19.54
N ALA A 532 -11.31 24.41 20.83
CA ALA A 532 -11.43 23.34 21.80
C ALA A 532 -12.90 23.12 22.18
N ALA A 533 -13.24 21.87 22.53
CA ALA A 533 -14.54 21.56 23.12
C ALA A 533 -14.66 22.18 24.52
N SER A 534 -15.88 22.51 24.94
CA SER A 534 -16.17 23.06 26.27
C SER A 534 -17.49 22.54 26.81
N GLU A 535 -17.65 22.50 28.14
CA GLU A 535 -18.85 22.02 28.81
C GLU A 535 -19.33 23.04 29.85
N ASP A 536 -20.64 23.07 30.08
CA ASP A 536 -21.22 23.86 31.17
C ASP A 536 -22.49 23.18 31.71
N VAL A 537 -22.89 23.60 32.92
CA VAL A 537 -24.06 23.08 33.62
C VAL A 537 -24.89 24.24 34.18
N ALA A 538 -26.11 24.39 33.65
CA ALA A 538 -27.09 25.34 34.14
C ALA A 538 -28.09 24.68 35.09
N LYS A 539 -28.53 25.42 36.11
CA LYS A 539 -29.61 24.98 36.99
C LYS A 539 -30.96 25.45 36.45
N THR A 540 -31.94 24.56 36.38
CA THR A 540 -33.32 24.99 36.07
C THR A 540 -33.93 25.71 37.29
N PRO A 541 -34.68 26.80 37.08
CA PRO A 541 -35.40 27.46 38.14
C PRO A 541 -36.25 26.45 38.91
N ALA A 542 -36.21 26.52 40.25
CA ALA A 542 -37.06 25.66 41.07
C ALA A 542 -38.52 25.96 40.75
N ASN A 543 -39.28 24.93 40.35
CA ASN A 543 -40.72 25.04 40.17
C ASN A 543 -41.39 25.03 41.55
N VAL A 544 -41.18 26.11 42.31
CA VAL A 544 -41.86 26.32 43.60
C VAL A 544 -43.28 26.75 43.25
N PRO A 545 -44.33 26.05 43.71
CA PRO A 545 -45.70 26.49 43.48
C PRO A 545 -45.85 27.93 44.00
N ASP A 546 -46.62 28.74 43.26
CA ASP A 546 -46.88 30.13 43.64
C ASP A 546 -47.44 30.18 45.08
N VAL A 547 -47.10 31.24 45.82
CA VAL A 547 -47.49 31.39 47.23
C VAL A 547 -49.02 31.32 47.36
N GLN A 548 -49.75 31.79 46.36
CA GLN A 548 -51.20 31.65 46.28
C GLN A 548 -51.68 30.20 46.19
N THR A 549 -51.02 29.34 45.41
CA THR A 549 -51.38 27.91 45.32
C THR A 549 -51.11 27.17 46.63
N PHE A 550 -50.06 27.56 47.35
CA PHE A 550 -49.78 27.04 48.69
C PHE A 550 -50.83 27.50 49.71
N ILE A 551 -51.22 28.77 49.67
CA ILE A 551 -52.29 29.31 50.51
C ILE A 551 -53.62 28.61 50.19
N ASP A 552 -53.97 28.44 48.92
CA ASP A 552 -55.20 27.73 48.50
C ASP A 552 -55.19 26.27 48.96
N LEU A 553 -54.06 25.57 48.86
CA LEU A 553 -53.94 24.20 49.38
C LEU A 553 -54.15 24.16 50.89
N VAL A 554 -53.53 25.08 51.65
CA VAL A 554 -53.72 25.17 53.11
C VAL A 554 -55.17 25.50 53.46
N VAL A 555 -55.79 26.45 52.74
CA VAL A 555 -57.18 26.87 52.95
C VAL A 555 -58.15 25.74 52.62
N VAL A 556 -57.99 25.07 51.48
CA VAL A 556 -58.82 23.92 51.08
C VAL A 556 -58.66 22.78 52.08
N THR A 557 -57.44 22.51 52.54
CA THR A 557 -57.18 21.47 53.54
C THR A 557 -57.86 21.84 54.87
N MET A 558 -57.70 23.07 55.36
CA MET A 558 -58.43 23.52 56.56
C MET A 558 -59.94 23.43 56.38
N LEU A 559 -60.49 23.87 55.24
CA LEU A 559 -61.92 23.78 54.93
C LEU A 559 -62.44 22.34 54.89
N TRP A 560 -61.62 21.38 54.43
CA TRP A 560 -61.96 19.96 54.46
C TRP A 560 -62.02 19.38 55.88
N PHE A 561 -61.20 19.88 56.80
CA PHE A 561 -61.16 19.43 58.19
C PHE A 561 -62.13 20.19 59.12
N ILE A 562 -62.66 21.35 58.71
CA ILE A 562 -63.67 22.09 59.50
C ILE A 562 -64.92 21.24 59.80
N PRO A 563 -65.55 20.51 58.86
CA PRO A 563 -66.68 19.64 59.16
C PRO A 563 -66.34 18.56 60.19
N VAL A 564 -65.15 17.98 60.13
CA VAL A 564 -64.68 16.97 61.10
C VAL A 564 -64.47 17.61 62.47
N ALA A 565 -63.83 18.77 62.54
CA ALA A 565 -63.65 19.51 63.77
C ALA A 565 -64.99 19.92 64.41
N VAL A 566 -65.96 20.37 63.61
CA VAL A 566 -67.33 20.71 64.07
C VAL A 566 -68.07 19.46 64.53
N LEU A 567 -67.91 18.32 63.85
CA LEU A 567 -68.54 17.06 64.25
C LEU A 567 -67.95 16.56 65.57
N VAL A 568 -66.63 16.63 65.75
CA VAL A 568 -65.95 16.30 67.02
C VAL A 568 -66.36 17.26 68.15
N PHE A 569 -66.41 18.57 67.90
CA PHE A 569 -66.87 19.56 68.88
C PHE A 569 -68.36 19.39 69.24
N GLY A 570 -69.20 19.08 68.25
CA GLY A 570 -70.62 18.78 68.45
C GLY A 570 -70.83 17.50 69.26
N PHE A 571 -70.02 16.46 69.00
CA PHE A 571 -70.04 15.22 69.78
C PHE A 571 -69.55 15.43 71.21
N ASP A 572 -68.52 16.26 71.42
CA ASP A 572 -68.01 16.61 72.75
C ASP A 572 -69.02 17.45 73.55
N TYR A 573 -69.71 18.39 72.90
CA TYR A 573 -70.79 19.18 73.51
C TYR A 573 -71.98 18.32 73.93
N MET A 574 -72.43 17.38 73.09
CA MET A 574 -73.54 16.46 73.43
C MET A 574 -73.16 15.42 74.49
N SER A 575 -71.88 15.08 74.62
CA SER A 575 -71.39 14.11 75.61
C SER A 575 -70.93 14.76 76.93
N GLY A 576 -71.08 16.08 77.09
CA GLY A 576 -70.72 16.79 78.32
C GLY A 576 -69.20 16.95 78.53
N GLY A 577 -68.40 16.95 77.46
CA GLY A 577 -66.95 17.18 77.52
C GLY A 577 -66.10 15.92 77.80
N ALA A 578 -66.69 14.72 77.70
CA ALA A 578 -66.01 13.47 78.04
C ALA A 578 -65.01 12.98 76.98
N LEU A 579 -65.05 13.51 75.74
CA LEU A 579 -64.24 13.00 74.62
C LEU A 579 -62.95 13.80 74.40
N LEU A 580 -63.01 15.12 74.55
CA LEU A 580 -61.85 16.02 74.41
C LEU A 580 -61.29 16.53 75.75
N GLY A 581 -61.92 16.20 76.88
CA GLY A 581 -61.44 16.56 78.22
C GLY A 581 -61.64 18.04 78.60
N LEU A 582 -62.47 18.78 77.87
CA LEU A 582 -62.79 20.18 78.13
C LEU A 582 -63.94 20.29 79.14
N THR A 583 -63.75 19.82 80.37
CA THR A 583 -64.72 20.05 81.46
C THR A 583 -64.64 21.49 81.94
N ASN A 584 -65.72 22.25 81.78
CA ASN A 584 -65.92 23.54 82.45
C ASN A 584 -66.01 23.29 83.98
N ARG A 585 -64.90 23.51 84.69
CA ARG A 585 -64.95 23.76 86.13
C ARG A 585 -65.25 25.24 86.35
N SER A 586 -66.29 25.48 87.14
CA SER A 586 -66.59 26.77 87.76
C SER A 586 -65.43 27.23 88.64
#